data_AF-A0A7Y9ZEZ4-F1
#
_entry.id   AF-A0A7Y9ZEZ4-F1
#
_cell.length_a   1.000
_cell.length_b   1.000
_cell.length_c   1.000
_cell.angle_alpha   90.00
_cell.angle_beta   90.00
_cell.angle_gamma   90.00
#
_symmetry.space_group_name_H-M   'P 1'
#
loop_
_entity.id
_entity.type
_entity.pdbx_description
1 polymer ?
#
loop_
_entity_poly.entity_id
_entity_poly.type
_entity_poly.pdbx_seq_one_letter_code
_entity_poly.pdbx_strand_id
1 'polypeptide(L)'
;MGLVVGSIVALALVVGLGVAGFLYFTGRLGIGPLSAADKDAAKAIADGVEKPAWASDGDVDCAVDDLVHEHRSGELEKRGLVDRKGDDWTYTGEWRSEDANAYYESLLDCTGDWAKQVGAEWKLDDTGCLDDIGTTTMAAWFAQDLLTLGSGKDGAEEDRAKAVEALDKCYLKTPPAPEATPTAGYRSVTFTFADTSAEGDVTINTGGAGNWTPLTGTSVSVETEEGGARGCVDAQAVTTYPWGSTAEAEEQFCGTAKPKRIWWKKKARCTIEPGCYSFVLHYEGFKDFASITAKYTSNGGDCLATSGRCSDTITAAIGGRGTVVTWSFPGSYRGSFVARVGNLKSKLPN
;
A
#
# COMPACT_ATOMS: atom_id res chain seq x y z
N MET A 1 -4.47 -23.57 85.51
CA MET A 1 -5.03 -23.60 84.14
C MET A 1 -3.96 -23.16 83.13
N GLY A 2 -2.92 -23.97 82.89
CA GLY A 2 -1.84 -23.57 81.97
C GLY A 2 -1.32 -24.69 81.06
N LEU A 3 -1.68 -25.94 81.35
CA LEU A 3 -1.10 -27.11 80.67
C LEU A 3 -2.05 -27.79 79.67
N VAL A 4 -3.35 -27.46 79.70
CA VAL A 4 -4.36 -28.02 78.77
C VAL A 4 -4.53 -27.17 77.51
N VAL A 5 -4.20 -25.86 77.59
CA VAL A 5 -4.31 -24.95 76.43
C VAL A 5 -3.12 -25.09 75.48
N GLY A 6 -1.92 -25.40 75.99
CA GLY A 6 -0.71 -25.56 75.17
C GLY A 6 -0.77 -26.75 74.20
N SER A 7 -1.35 -27.88 74.63
CA SER A 7 -1.40 -29.10 73.80
C SER A 7 -2.45 -29.06 72.69
N ILE A 8 -3.52 -28.26 72.83
CA ILE A 8 -4.56 -28.11 71.79
C ILE A 8 -4.08 -27.14 70.69
N VAL A 9 -3.32 -26.10 71.05
CA VAL A 9 -2.73 -25.16 70.09
C VAL A 9 -1.61 -25.83 69.28
N ALA A 10 -0.79 -26.67 69.92
CA ALA A 10 0.25 -27.44 69.22
C ALA A 10 -0.32 -28.46 68.23
N LEU A 11 -1.44 -29.13 68.56
CA LEU A 11 -2.08 -30.09 67.65
C LEU A 11 -2.72 -29.40 66.43
N ALA A 12 -3.34 -28.23 66.64
CA ALA A 12 -3.91 -27.42 65.55
C ALA A 12 -2.85 -26.86 64.60
N LEU A 13 -1.67 -26.51 65.11
CA LEU A 13 -0.53 -26.05 64.30
C LEU A 13 0.11 -27.17 63.48
N VAL A 14 0.19 -28.40 64.01
CA VAL A 14 0.77 -29.54 63.27
C VAL A 14 -0.19 -30.08 62.20
N VAL A 15 -1.50 -30.10 62.47
CA VAL A 15 -2.51 -30.43 61.43
C VAL A 15 -2.63 -29.29 60.40
N GLY A 16 -2.54 -28.03 60.82
CA GLY A 16 -2.52 -26.87 59.94
C GLY A 16 -1.29 -26.80 59.02
N LEU A 17 -0.09 -27.13 59.52
CA LEU A 17 1.14 -27.21 58.71
C LEU A 17 1.16 -28.43 57.77
N GLY A 18 0.56 -29.55 58.16
CA GLY A 18 0.44 -30.73 57.29
C GLY A 18 -0.53 -30.50 56.12
N VAL A 19 -1.65 -29.81 56.38
CA VAL A 19 -2.64 -29.46 55.34
C VAL A 19 -2.17 -28.27 54.50
N ALA A 20 -1.53 -27.25 55.09
CA ALA A 20 -0.93 -26.14 54.33
C ALA A 20 0.26 -26.59 53.48
N GLY A 21 1.09 -27.53 53.98
CA GLY A 21 2.17 -28.13 53.19
C GLY A 21 1.64 -28.96 52.02
N PHE A 22 0.56 -29.73 52.22
CA PHE A 22 -0.12 -30.44 51.13
C PHE A 22 -0.76 -29.46 50.13
N LEU A 23 -1.39 -28.38 50.57
CA LEU A 23 -2.00 -27.36 49.70
C LEU A 23 -0.96 -26.53 48.92
N TYR A 24 0.19 -26.23 49.53
CA TYR A 24 1.34 -25.59 48.88
C TYR A 24 1.98 -26.51 47.85
N PHE A 25 2.13 -27.80 48.17
CA PHE A 25 2.74 -28.78 47.26
C PHE A 25 1.80 -29.25 46.13
N THR A 26 0.48 -29.09 46.30
CA THR A 26 -0.54 -29.48 45.31
C THR A 26 -1.08 -28.32 44.47
N GLY A 27 -0.58 -27.08 44.69
CA GLY A 27 -0.95 -25.91 43.87
C GLY A 27 -2.42 -25.46 43.99
N ARG A 28 -3.20 -26.05 44.91
CA ARG A 28 -4.68 -25.94 44.95
C ARG A 28 -5.22 -24.56 45.38
N LEU A 29 -4.35 -23.61 45.72
CA LEU A 29 -4.69 -22.23 46.10
C LEU A 29 -3.85 -21.17 45.35
N GLY A 30 -3.23 -21.50 44.23
CA GLY A 30 -2.48 -20.52 43.42
C GLY A 30 -1.12 -20.07 43.99
N ILE A 31 -0.69 -20.64 45.12
CA ILE A 31 0.59 -20.34 45.77
C ILE A 31 1.37 -21.65 45.91
N GLY A 32 2.09 -22.05 44.85
CA GLY A 32 2.85 -23.30 44.77
C GLY A 32 3.33 -23.64 43.35
N PRO A 33 4.28 -24.59 43.21
CA PRO A 33 4.77 -25.04 41.91
C PRO A 33 3.61 -25.55 41.03
N LEU A 34 3.70 -25.35 39.71
CA LEU A 34 2.69 -25.82 38.76
C LEU A 34 2.43 -27.33 38.91
N SER A 35 1.16 -27.71 38.98
CA SER A 35 0.75 -29.11 38.99
C SER A 35 1.01 -29.77 37.62
N ALA A 36 0.92 -31.10 37.55
CA ALA A 36 1.06 -31.81 36.26
C ALA A 36 0.00 -31.31 35.24
N ALA A 37 -1.24 -31.15 35.69
CA ALA A 37 -2.33 -30.62 34.88
C ALA A 37 -2.07 -29.18 34.41
N ASP A 38 -1.46 -28.33 35.25
CA ASP A 38 -1.08 -26.98 34.83
C ASP A 38 -0.01 -27.02 33.74
N LYS A 39 0.98 -27.91 33.85
CA LYS A 39 2.02 -28.07 32.83
C LYS A 39 1.47 -28.61 31.51
N ASP A 40 0.52 -29.54 31.58
CA ASP A 40 -0.13 -30.09 30.38
C ASP A 40 -1.01 -29.04 29.70
N ALA A 41 -1.71 -28.20 30.48
CA ALA A 41 -2.46 -27.06 29.95
C ALA A 41 -1.53 -25.99 29.34
N ALA A 42 -0.43 -25.65 30.01
CA ALA A 42 0.60 -24.74 29.48
C ALA A 42 1.13 -25.26 28.15
N LYS A 43 1.50 -26.55 28.09
CA LYS A 43 1.96 -27.17 26.86
C LYS A 43 0.91 -27.11 25.74
N ALA A 44 -0.36 -27.38 26.04
CA ALA A 44 -1.42 -27.29 25.04
C ALA A 44 -1.58 -25.87 24.47
N ILE A 45 -1.42 -24.83 25.29
CA ILE A 45 -1.46 -23.43 24.84
C ILE A 45 -0.20 -23.10 24.03
N ALA A 46 1.01 -23.37 24.54
CA ALA A 46 2.26 -23.07 23.85
C ALA A 46 2.39 -23.77 22.49
N ASP A 47 1.94 -25.03 22.39
CA ASP A 47 1.93 -25.78 21.13
C ASP A 47 0.84 -25.27 20.15
N GLY A 48 -0.17 -24.56 20.65
CA GLY A 48 -1.37 -24.18 19.89
C GLY A 48 -1.47 -22.70 19.51
N VAL A 49 -0.90 -21.80 20.30
CA VAL A 49 -0.92 -20.35 20.05
C VAL A 49 0.00 -20.02 18.88
N GLU A 50 -0.46 -19.16 17.96
CA GLU A 50 0.38 -18.72 16.86
C GLU A 50 1.44 -17.76 17.39
N LYS A 51 2.70 -18.11 17.17
CA LYS A 51 3.84 -17.32 17.61
C LYS A 51 4.11 -16.17 16.64
N PRO A 52 4.23 -14.92 17.12
CA PRO A 52 4.71 -13.82 16.29
C PRO A 52 6.13 -14.05 15.76
N ALA A 53 6.42 -13.59 14.54
CA ALA A 53 7.73 -13.81 13.91
C ALA A 53 8.91 -13.23 14.71
N TRP A 54 8.68 -12.18 15.49
CA TRP A 54 9.68 -11.51 16.33
C TRP A 54 9.97 -12.23 17.65
N ALA A 55 9.14 -13.21 18.05
CA ALA A 55 9.28 -13.93 19.32
C ALA A 55 9.94 -15.31 19.14
N SER A 56 10.66 -15.77 20.15
CA SER A 56 11.21 -17.12 20.23
C SER A 56 10.24 -18.10 20.91
N ASP A 57 10.45 -19.40 20.73
CA ASP A 57 9.62 -20.42 21.39
C ASP A 57 9.77 -20.34 22.93
N GLY A 58 10.95 -19.94 23.40
CA GLY A 58 11.20 -19.73 24.83
C GLY A 58 10.44 -18.54 25.41
N ASP A 59 10.18 -17.50 24.61
CA ASP A 59 9.38 -16.35 25.03
C ASP A 59 7.91 -16.74 25.17
N VAL A 60 7.40 -17.55 24.24
CA VAL A 60 6.05 -18.13 24.31
C VAL A 60 5.91 -19.03 25.52
N ASP A 61 6.85 -19.95 25.74
CA ASP A 61 6.83 -20.85 26.91
C ASP A 61 6.83 -20.05 28.22
N CYS A 62 7.62 -18.98 28.30
CA CYS A 62 7.67 -18.06 29.44
C CYS A 62 6.33 -17.36 29.69
N ALA A 63 5.73 -16.78 28.63
CA ALA A 63 4.46 -16.07 28.74
C ALA A 63 3.29 -16.99 29.10
N VAL A 64 3.29 -18.21 28.56
CA VAL A 64 2.29 -19.23 28.92
C VAL A 64 2.49 -19.73 30.35
N ASP A 65 3.73 -19.90 30.82
CA ASP A 65 4.01 -20.28 32.22
C ASP A 65 3.46 -19.22 33.18
N ASP A 66 3.67 -17.93 32.90
CA ASP A 66 3.13 -16.82 33.68
C ASP A 66 1.59 -16.82 33.71
N LEU A 67 0.94 -16.95 32.54
CA LEU A 67 -0.52 -17.01 32.42
C LEU A 67 -1.12 -18.18 33.24
N VAL A 68 -0.50 -19.35 33.16
CA VAL A 68 -0.92 -20.53 33.91
C VAL A 68 -0.59 -20.40 35.40
N HIS A 69 0.48 -19.70 35.77
CA HIS A 69 0.81 -19.43 37.16
C HIS A 69 -0.26 -18.57 37.83
N GLU A 70 -0.75 -17.56 37.11
CA GLU A 70 -1.77 -16.63 37.56
C GLU A 70 -3.14 -17.28 37.70
N HIS A 71 -3.67 -17.87 36.61
CA HIS A 71 -5.04 -18.36 36.58
C HIS A 71 -5.18 -19.84 36.93
N ARG A 72 -4.14 -20.65 36.73
CA ARG A 72 -4.16 -22.12 36.82
C ARG A 72 -5.09 -22.77 35.78
N SER A 73 -4.77 -24.02 35.43
CA SER A 73 -5.48 -24.81 34.41
C SER A 73 -7.00 -24.83 34.59
N GLY A 74 -7.49 -25.00 35.83
CA GLY A 74 -8.92 -25.09 36.12
C GLY A 74 -9.68 -23.76 36.00
N GLU A 75 -9.03 -22.61 36.08
CA GLU A 75 -9.66 -21.32 35.78
C GLU A 75 -9.64 -21.04 34.28
N LEU A 76 -8.52 -21.33 33.61
CA LEU A 76 -8.41 -21.22 32.15
C LEU A 76 -9.45 -22.13 31.45
N GLU A 77 -9.75 -23.30 32.01
CA GLU A 77 -10.85 -24.17 31.58
C GLU A 77 -12.21 -23.47 31.67
N LYS A 78 -12.50 -22.85 32.81
CA LYS A 78 -13.76 -22.10 33.01
C LYS A 78 -13.86 -20.85 32.15
N ARG A 79 -12.72 -20.24 31.84
CA ARG A 79 -12.63 -19.06 30.96
C ARG A 79 -12.78 -19.42 29.50
N GLY A 80 -12.58 -20.70 29.15
CA GLY A 80 -12.78 -21.28 27.83
C GLY A 80 -11.53 -21.29 26.95
N LEU A 81 -10.35 -20.96 27.50
CA LEU A 81 -9.09 -20.92 26.75
C LEU A 81 -8.51 -22.32 26.48
N VAL A 82 -8.76 -23.24 27.41
CA VAL A 82 -8.40 -24.65 27.29
C VAL A 82 -9.61 -25.51 27.63
N ASP A 83 -9.70 -26.68 27.03
CA ASP A 83 -10.70 -27.69 27.34
C ASP A 83 -10.01 -28.94 27.87
N ARG A 84 -10.61 -29.58 28.89
CA ARG A 84 -10.16 -30.87 29.38
C ARG A 84 -11.13 -31.99 28.98
N LYS A 85 -10.59 -33.04 28.36
CA LYS A 85 -11.33 -34.29 28.05
C LYS A 85 -10.60 -35.47 28.67
N GLY A 86 -11.05 -35.90 29.84
CA GLY A 86 -10.34 -36.91 30.62
C GLY A 86 -9.06 -36.32 31.20
N ASP A 87 -7.92 -36.89 30.82
CA ASP A 87 -6.59 -36.41 31.23
C ASP A 87 -5.94 -35.50 30.15
N ASP A 88 -6.57 -35.35 28.97
CA ASP A 88 -6.04 -34.56 27.87
C ASP A 88 -6.52 -33.10 27.94
N TRP A 89 -5.59 -32.17 27.68
CA TRP A 89 -5.85 -30.73 27.57
C TRP A 89 -5.73 -30.27 26.11
N THR A 90 -6.63 -29.39 25.68
CA THR A 90 -6.63 -28.86 24.32
C THR A 90 -6.83 -27.35 24.35
N TYR A 91 -5.99 -26.61 23.61
CA TYR A 91 -6.17 -25.18 23.41
C TYR A 91 -7.33 -24.90 22.45
N THR A 92 -8.21 -23.97 22.82
CA THR A 92 -9.44 -23.68 22.06
C THR A 92 -9.26 -22.58 21.03
N GLY A 93 -8.27 -21.68 21.21
CA GLY A 93 -8.08 -20.50 20.38
C GLY A 93 -8.93 -19.29 20.76
N GLU A 94 -9.83 -19.40 21.73
CA GLU A 94 -10.72 -18.31 22.14
C GLU A 94 -10.24 -17.65 23.43
N TRP A 95 -9.88 -16.37 23.32
CA TRP A 95 -9.33 -15.59 24.44
C TRP A 95 -10.35 -14.63 25.03
N ARG A 96 -10.23 -14.35 26.33
CA ARG A 96 -10.79 -13.13 26.90
C ARG A 96 -9.80 -11.99 26.69
N SER A 97 -10.29 -10.76 26.51
CA SER A 97 -9.42 -9.60 26.29
C SER A 97 -8.37 -9.42 27.39
N GLU A 98 -8.75 -9.61 28.66
CA GLU A 98 -7.83 -9.52 29.80
C GLU A 98 -6.70 -10.56 29.74
N ASP A 99 -7.05 -11.82 29.45
CA ASP A 99 -6.08 -12.93 29.33
C ASP A 99 -5.14 -12.72 28.14
N ALA A 100 -5.68 -12.23 27.02
CA ALA A 100 -4.89 -11.95 25.81
C ALA A 100 -3.91 -10.80 26.03
N ASN A 101 -4.34 -9.73 26.70
CA ASN A 101 -3.48 -8.60 27.04
C ASN A 101 -2.38 -9.03 28.02
N ALA A 102 -2.72 -9.77 29.07
CA ALA A 102 -1.74 -10.27 30.04
C ALA A 102 -0.72 -11.21 29.39
N TYR A 103 -1.17 -12.11 28.51
CA TYR A 103 -0.29 -12.98 27.73
C TYR A 103 0.71 -12.19 26.88
N TYR A 104 0.25 -11.20 26.10
CA TYR A 104 1.16 -10.42 25.27
C TYR A 104 2.06 -9.48 26.08
N GLU A 105 1.59 -8.95 27.21
CA GLU A 105 2.42 -8.14 28.10
C GLU A 105 3.57 -9.00 28.66
N SER A 106 3.27 -10.21 29.15
CA SER A 106 4.30 -11.16 29.58
C SER A 106 5.21 -11.60 28.42
N LEU A 107 4.67 -11.83 27.21
CA LEU A 107 5.50 -12.17 26.04
C LEU A 107 6.52 -11.08 25.71
N LEU A 108 6.11 -9.81 25.76
CA LEU A 108 7.01 -8.67 25.54
C LEU A 108 8.07 -8.59 26.66
N ASP A 109 7.68 -8.81 27.91
CA ASP A 109 8.60 -8.82 29.05
C ASP A 109 9.61 -9.98 28.99
N CYS A 110 9.15 -11.20 28.66
CA CYS A 110 9.98 -12.39 28.50
C CYS A 110 11.02 -12.24 27.39
N THR A 111 10.67 -11.52 26.32
CA THR A 111 11.59 -11.27 25.19
C THR A 111 12.76 -10.35 25.59
N GLY A 112 12.60 -9.49 26.59
CA GLY A 112 13.63 -8.61 27.17
C GLY A 112 14.13 -7.46 26.29
N ASP A 113 14.21 -7.64 24.98
CA ASP A 113 14.58 -6.65 23.94
C ASP A 113 13.45 -6.51 22.89
N TRP A 114 12.19 -6.67 23.31
CA TRP A 114 11.03 -6.77 22.43
C TRP A 114 10.93 -5.60 21.44
N ALA A 115 11.21 -4.37 21.86
CA ALA A 115 11.13 -3.19 21.01
C ALA A 115 12.10 -3.27 19.82
N LYS A 116 13.27 -3.89 20.00
CA LYS A 116 14.21 -4.13 18.90
C LYS A 116 13.73 -5.23 17.97
N GLN A 117 13.14 -6.29 18.49
CA GLN A 117 12.65 -7.41 17.68
C GLN A 117 11.44 -6.97 16.84
N VAL A 118 10.46 -6.33 17.48
CA VAL A 118 9.29 -5.74 16.81
C VAL A 118 9.73 -4.66 15.84
N GLY A 119 10.65 -3.77 16.24
CA GLY A 119 11.18 -2.74 15.36
C GLY A 119 11.89 -3.31 14.12
N ALA A 120 12.67 -4.38 14.26
CA ALA A 120 13.30 -5.05 13.13
C ALA A 120 12.26 -5.68 12.18
N GLU A 121 11.25 -6.36 12.72
CA GLU A 121 10.14 -6.96 11.95
C GLU A 121 9.34 -5.89 11.20
N TRP A 122 9.05 -4.77 11.87
CA TRP A 122 8.29 -3.65 11.34
C TRP A 122 9.14 -2.64 10.55
N LYS A 123 10.44 -2.91 10.39
CA LYS A 123 11.43 -2.02 9.75
C LYS A 123 11.42 -0.59 10.32
N LEU A 124 11.28 -0.46 11.64
CA LEU A 124 11.32 0.81 12.35
C LEU A 124 12.75 1.17 12.76
N ASP A 125 13.18 2.36 12.40
CA ASP A 125 14.54 2.86 12.71
C ASP A 125 14.70 3.30 14.18
N ASP A 126 13.62 3.79 14.81
CA ASP A 126 13.62 4.31 16.18
C ASP A 126 12.87 3.37 17.11
N THR A 127 13.57 2.40 17.69
CA THR A 127 12.95 1.45 18.63
C THR A 127 12.71 2.07 20.00
N GLY A 128 13.32 3.22 20.31
CA GLY A 128 13.14 3.89 21.60
C GLY A 128 11.71 4.42 21.77
N CYS A 129 11.04 4.79 20.68
CA CYS A 129 9.64 5.22 20.74
C CYS A 129 8.70 4.02 21.04
N LEU A 130 9.05 2.79 20.67
CA LEU A 130 8.30 1.60 21.12
C LEU A 130 8.45 1.40 22.63
N ASP A 131 9.66 1.57 23.18
CA ASP A 131 9.89 1.50 24.62
C ASP A 131 9.07 2.56 25.39
N ASP A 132 8.96 3.77 24.84
CA ASP A 132 8.16 4.86 25.42
C ASP A 132 6.64 4.59 25.37
N ILE A 133 6.15 3.88 24.35
CA ILE A 133 4.74 3.42 24.28
C ILE A 133 4.48 2.36 25.36
N GLY A 134 5.44 1.46 25.57
CA GLY A 134 5.42 0.48 26.65
C GLY A 134 4.67 -0.82 26.33
N THR A 135 4.95 -1.84 27.14
CA THR A 135 4.47 -3.22 26.93
C THR A 135 2.96 -3.35 27.07
N THR A 136 2.34 -2.71 28.07
CA THR A 136 0.89 -2.76 28.26
C THR A 136 0.11 -2.27 27.04
N THR A 137 0.52 -1.14 26.45
CA THR A 137 -0.16 -0.57 25.28
C THR A 137 0.08 -1.40 24.03
N MET A 138 1.30 -1.88 23.81
CA MET A 138 1.60 -2.76 22.68
C MET A 138 0.93 -4.14 22.79
N ALA A 139 0.80 -4.67 24.00
CA ALA A 139 0.12 -5.92 24.26
C ALA A 139 -1.35 -5.87 23.86
N ALA A 140 -2.04 -4.77 24.17
CA ALA A 140 -3.43 -4.56 23.74
C ALA A 140 -3.58 -4.57 22.21
N TRP A 141 -2.60 -4.00 21.48
CA TRP A 141 -2.59 -4.06 20.02
C TRP A 141 -2.41 -5.49 19.52
N PHE A 142 -1.37 -6.20 19.97
CA PHE A 142 -1.09 -7.58 19.54
C PHE A 142 -2.22 -8.54 19.91
N ALA A 143 -2.78 -8.43 21.11
CA ALA A 143 -3.87 -9.25 21.59
C ALA A 143 -5.09 -9.20 20.65
N GLN A 144 -5.46 -8.01 20.17
CA GLN A 144 -6.62 -7.88 19.30
C GLN A 144 -6.31 -8.17 17.84
N ASP A 145 -5.10 -7.88 17.37
CA ASP A 145 -4.72 -8.06 15.96
C ASP A 145 -4.35 -9.53 15.64
N LEU A 146 -3.79 -10.26 16.62
CA LEU A 146 -3.26 -11.61 16.41
C LEU A 146 -4.06 -12.73 17.07
N LEU A 147 -4.97 -12.45 18.01
CA LEU A 147 -5.77 -13.48 18.68
C LEU A 147 -7.27 -13.32 18.43
N THR A 148 -7.98 -14.44 18.52
CA THR A 148 -9.45 -14.45 18.46
C THR A 148 -10.03 -14.21 19.85
N LEU A 149 -10.68 -13.04 20.02
CA LEU A 149 -11.35 -12.70 21.28
C LEU A 149 -12.78 -13.28 21.32
N GLY A 150 -13.06 -14.12 22.32
CA GLY A 150 -14.40 -14.64 22.63
C GLY A 150 -15.24 -13.70 23.51
N SER A 151 -14.61 -12.80 24.28
CA SER A 151 -15.29 -11.81 25.14
C SER A 151 -14.44 -10.56 25.39
N GLY A 152 -15.06 -9.45 25.81
CA GLY A 152 -14.37 -8.19 26.12
C GLY A 152 -14.01 -7.31 24.92
N LYS A 153 -14.68 -7.50 23.77
CA LYS A 153 -14.34 -6.85 22.50
C LYS A 153 -14.40 -5.33 22.52
N ASP A 154 -15.42 -4.76 23.15
CA ASP A 154 -15.62 -3.30 23.16
C ASP A 154 -14.47 -2.56 23.87
N GLY A 155 -14.00 -3.11 25.00
CA GLY A 155 -12.84 -2.57 25.72
C GLY A 155 -11.53 -2.79 24.96
N ALA A 156 -11.38 -3.96 24.33
CA ALA A 156 -10.20 -4.26 23.52
C ALA A 156 -10.08 -3.28 22.33
N GLU A 157 -11.17 -2.96 21.64
CA GLU A 157 -11.17 -1.99 20.53
C GLU A 157 -10.73 -0.60 20.97
N GLU A 158 -11.16 -0.14 22.15
CA GLU A 158 -10.70 1.12 22.73
C GLU A 158 -9.19 1.10 23.01
N ASP A 159 -8.69 0.02 23.59
CA ASP A 159 -7.27 -0.09 23.94
C ASP A 159 -6.37 -0.25 22.71
N ARG A 160 -6.82 -0.98 21.69
CA ARG A 160 -6.14 -1.02 20.38
C ARG A 160 -6.13 0.35 19.71
N ALA A 161 -7.21 1.13 19.81
CA ALA A 161 -7.25 2.48 19.25
C ALA A 161 -6.23 3.40 19.94
N LYS A 162 -6.08 3.31 21.27
CA LYS A 162 -5.03 4.04 22.02
C LYS A 162 -3.63 3.61 21.60
N ALA A 163 -3.42 2.31 21.37
CA ALA A 163 -2.13 1.80 20.89
C ALA A 163 -1.80 2.31 19.48
N VAL A 164 -2.78 2.31 18.57
CA VAL A 164 -2.64 2.91 17.24
C VAL A 164 -2.34 4.41 17.34
N GLU A 165 -3.03 5.16 18.20
CA GLU A 165 -2.75 6.60 18.40
C GLU A 165 -1.32 6.84 18.91
N ALA A 166 -0.84 6.00 19.83
CA ALA A 166 0.51 6.10 20.37
C ALA A 166 1.58 5.77 19.30
N LEU A 167 1.35 4.71 18.51
CA LEU A 167 2.19 4.34 17.37
C LEU A 167 2.21 5.44 16.31
N ASP A 168 1.05 6.02 16.00
CA ASP A 168 0.94 7.09 15.01
C ASP A 168 1.70 8.33 15.46
N LYS A 169 1.59 8.70 16.74
CA LYS A 169 2.35 9.82 17.30
C LYS A 169 3.86 9.64 17.19
N CYS A 170 4.34 8.40 17.27
CA CYS A 170 5.76 8.06 17.13
C CYS A 170 6.22 8.05 15.66
N TYR A 171 5.46 7.39 14.78
CA TYR A 171 5.98 6.92 13.51
C TYR A 171 5.22 7.42 12.29
N LEU A 172 3.97 7.86 12.44
CA LEU A 172 3.15 8.31 11.31
C LEU A 172 3.77 9.60 10.75
N LYS A 173 4.42 9.45 9.60
CA LYS A 173 5.07 10.54 8.88
C LYS A 173 4.47 10.61 7.50
N THR A 174 4.07 11.81 7.12
CA THR A 174 3.67 12.09 5.75
C THR A 174 4.81 11.74 4.81
N PRO A 175 4.59 10.86 3.81
CA PRO A 175 5.62 10.55 2.83
C PRO A 175 5.98 11.80 2.01
N PRO A 176 7.14 11.83 1.34
CA PRO A 176 7.44 12.86 0.37
C PRO A 176 6.33 12.96 -0.68
N ALA A 177 6.02 14.19 -1.11
CA ALA A 177 5.09 14.38 -2.21
C ALA A 177 5.63 13.66 -3.45
N PRO A 178 4.76 13.01 -4.25
CA PRO A 178 5.22 12.37 -5.47
C PRO A 178 5.89 13.41 -6.38
N GLU A 179 6.85 12.96 -7.19
CA GLU A 179 7.46 13.81 -8.21
C GLU A 179 7.24 13.20 -9.59
N ALA A 180 6.80 14.00 -10.56
CA ALA A 180 6.59 13.53 -11.93
C ALA A 180 7.09 14.53 -12.97
N THR A 181 7.71 14.00 -14.02
CA THR A 181 8.15 14.77 -15.19
C THR A 181 7.17 14.58 -16.36
N PRO A 182 6.51 15.64 -16.86
CA PRO A 182 5.62 15.54 -18.01
C PRO A 182 6.40 15.53 -19.33
N THR A 183 6.05 14.60 -20.21
CA THR A 183 6.55 14.52 -21.59
C THR A 183 5.40 14.64 -22.59
N ALA A 184 5.55 15.56 -23.55
CA ALA A 184 4.53 15.84 -24.54
C ALA A 184 4.46 14.74 -25.63
N GLY A 185 3.32 14.03 -25.67
CA GLY A 185 2.88 13.20 -26.80
C GLY A 185 2.05 14.01 -27.79
N TYR A 186 1.66 13.43 -28.93
CA TYR A 186 0.97 14.18 -29.98
C TYR A 186 -0.53 14.46 -29.69
N ARG A 187 -1.13 13.67 -28.79
CA ARG A 187 -2.46 13.81 -28.18
C ARG A 187 -2.47 13.22 -26.78
N SER A 188 -1.38 13.41 -26.07
CA SER A 188 -1.22 12.88 -24.73
C SER A 188 -0.13 13.63 -23.99
N VAL A 189 -0.16 13.50 -22.68
CA VAL A 189 0.94 13.86 -21.79
C VAL A 189 1.29 12.61 -21.00
N THR A 190 2.53 12.17 -21.11
CA THR A 190 3.05 11.05 -20.31
C THR A 190 3.77 11.62 -19.11
N PHE A 191 3.37 11.21 -17.91
CA PHE A 191 4.02 11.58 -16.66
C PHE A 191 4.87 10.40 -16.19
N THR A 192 6.17 10.62 -16.06
CA THR A 192 7.10 9.64 -15.50
C THR A 192 7.41 10.04 -14.07
N PHE A 193 7.12 9.15 -13.13
CA PHE A 193 7.32 9.37 -11.70
C PHE A 193 8.75 9.02 -11.29
N ALA A 194 9.27 9.73 -10.29
CA ALA A 194 10.53 9.39 -9.66
C ALA A 194 10.46 8.01 -8.99
N ASP A 195 11.60 7.34 -8.90
CA ASP A 195 11.70 6.06 -8.20
C ASP A 195 11.71 6.30 -6.69
N THR A 196 10.67 5.84 -6.00
CA THR A 196 10.50 5.97 -4.54
C THR A 196 11.07 4.78 -3.77
N SER A 197 11.76 3.83 -4.43
CA SER A 197 12.32 2.65 -3.74
C SER A 197 13.32 2.97 -2.63
N ALA A 198 13.94 4.15 -2.66
CA ALA A 198 14.82 4.63 -1.60
C ALA A 198 14.06 5.17 -0.37
N GLU A 199 12.76 5.42 -0.47
CA GLU A 199 11.93 6.05 0.57
C GLU A 199 11.14 5.02 1.41
N GLY A 200 11.50 3.74 1.30
CA GLY A 200 10.85 2.64 2.00
C GLY A 200 9.64 2.07 1.24
N ASP A 201 8.65 1.55 1.97
CA ASP A 201 7.44 0.92 1.42
C ASP A 201 6.41 1.99 0.93
N VAL A 202 6.87 3.00 0.19
CA VAL A 202 6.04 4.06 -0.42
C VAL A 202 5.47 3.58 -1.74
N THR A 203 4.14 3.58 -1.84
CA THR A 203 3.42 3.26 -3.08
C THR A 203 2.88 4.52 -3.74
N ILE A 204 3.14 4.69 -5.04
CA ILE A 204 2.52 5.76 -5.84
C ILE A 204 1.22 5.25 -6.46
N ASN A 205 0.13 5.96 -6.18
CA ASN A 205 -1.16 5.79 -6.81
C ASN A 205 -1.45 6.95 -7.77
N THR A 206 -2.23 6.70 -8.83
CA THR A 206 -2.70 7.73 -9.75
C THR A 206 -4.21 7.62 -9.95
N GLY A 207 -4.83 8.73 -10.36
CA GLY A 207 -6.28 8.79 -10.60
C GLY A 207 -6.86 10.06 -10.02
N GLY A 208 -7.56 9.92 -8.91
CA GLY A 208 -8.13 11.01 -8.12
C GLY A 208 -8.92 10.49 -6.92
N ALA A 209 -9.42 11.41 -6.10
CA ALA A 209 -10.12 11.09 -4.86
C ALA A 209 -11.20 10.00 -5.05
N GLY A 210 -11.10 8.93 -4.27
CA GLY A 210 -12.02 7.79 -4.29
C GLY A 210 -11.78 6.77 -5.42
N ASN A 211 -10.81 6.99 -6.31
CA ASN A 211 -10.46 6.09 -7.41
C ASN A 211 -8.94 5.98 -7.60
N TRP A 212 -8.19 5.91 -6.50
CA TRP A 212 -6.75 5.70 -6.52
C TRP A 212 -6.40 4.30 -7.02
N THR A 213 -5.52 4.23 -8.02
CA THR A 213 -5.01 2.96 -8.53
C THR A 213 -3.48 2.95 -8.42
N PRO A 214 -2.88 1.88 -7.85
CA PRO A 214 -1.44 1.72 -7.82
C PRO A 214 -0.82 1.86 -9.21
N LEU A 215 0.22 2.67 -9.31
CA LEU A 215 0.94 2.89 -10.54
C LEU A 215 1.60 1.59 -10.99
N THR A 216 1.31 1.16 -12.22
CA THR A 216 1.95 0.00 -12.83
C THR A 216 3.14 0.46 -13.66
N GLY A 217 4.36 0.12 -13.23
CA GLY A 217 5.59 0.65 -13.81
C GLY A 217 5.91 2.06 -13.29
N THR A 218 6.54 2.90 -14.12
CA THR A 218 7.04 4.23 -13.69
C THR A 218 6.33 5.40 -14.36
N SER A 219 5.28 5.15 -15.15
CA SER A 219 4.63 6.21 -15.91
C SER A 219 3.17 5.97 -16.21
N VAL A 220 2.42 7.05 -16.32
CA VAL A 220 1.02 7.07 -16.76
C VAL A 220 0.87 8.04 -17.94
N SER A 221 0.02 7.68 -18.91
CA SER A 221 -0.28 8.55 -20.05
C SER A 221 -1.71 9.06 -19.96
N VAL A 222 -1.87 10.37 -19.90
CA VAL A 222 -3.16 11.04 -19.98
C VAL A 222 -3.42 11.43 -21.42
N GLU A 223 -4.49 10.93 -22.01
CA GLU A 223 -4.92 11.34 -23.34
C GLU A 223 -5.48 12.75 -23.34
N THR A 224 -5.23 13.48 -24.44
CA THR A 224 -5.82 14.80 -24.68
C THR A 224 -6.71 14.76 -25.90
N GLU A 225 -7.77 15.58 -25.88
CA GLU A 225 -8.72 15.69 -26.98
C GLU A 225 -8.02 16.08 -28.30
N GLU A 226 -7.05 16.98 -28.23
CA GLU A 226 -6.20 17.37 -29.34
C GLU A 226 -4.78 17.74 -28.89
N GLY A 227 -3.87 17.88 -29.85
CA GLY A 227 -2.50 18.34 -29.65
C GLY A 227 -2.47 19.82 -29.27
N GLY A 228 -1.63 20.17 -28.31
CA GLY A 228 -1.56 21.49 -27.69
C GLY A 228 -2.56 21.68 -26.54
N ALA A 229 -3.43 20.70 -26.26
CA ALA A 229 -4.29 20.73 -25.08
C ALA A 229 -3.52 20.32 -23.81
N ARG A 230 -3.99 20.82 -22.66
CA ARG A 230 -3.48 20.49 -21.34
C ARG A 230 -4.06 19.15 -20.88
N GLY A 231 -3.22 18.28 -20.33
CA GLY A 231 -3.61 17.06 -19.63
C GLY A 231 -3.04 17.09 -18.22
N CYS A 232 -3.81 16.62 -17.24
CA CYS A 232 -3.39 16.55 -15.84
C CYS A 232 -3.65 15.17 -15.26
N VAL A 233 -2.86 14.80 -14.25
CA VAL A 233 -3.03 13.59 -13.44
C VAL A 233 -2.83 13.95 -11.98
N ASP A 234 -3.72 13.46 -11.12
CA ASP A 234 -3.51 13.49 -9.68
C ASP A 234 -2.74 12.23 -9.28
N ALA A 235 -1.77 12.40 -8.39
CA ALA A 235 -1.00 11.29 -7.83
C ALA A 235 -0.93 11.39 -6.31
N GLN A 236 -0.85 10.24 -5.67
CA GLN A 236 -0.82 10.08 -4.23
C GLN A 236 0.34 9.16 -3.86
N ALA A 237 1.26 9.61 -3.01
CA ALA A 237 2.23 8.75 -2.35
C ALA A 237 1.61 8.24 -1.03
N VAL A 238 1.65 6.94 -0.78
CA VAL A 238 1.07 6.30 0.41
C VAL A 238 2.12 5.43 1.10
N THR A 239 2.22 5.59 2.42
CA THR A 239 2.93 4.65 3.31
C THR A 239 1.90 3.96 4.18
N THR A 240 1.92 2.62 4.20
CA THR A 240 1.08 1.81 5.08
C THR A 240 1.94 1.19 6.17
N TYR A 241 1.55 1.41 7.41
CA TYR A 241 2.29 0.93 8.58
C TYR A 241 1.77 -0.44 9.04
N PRO A 242 2.61 -1.25 9.74
CA PRO A 242 2.22 -2.59 10.19
C PRO A 242 0.98 -2.64 11.09
N TRP A 243 0.67 -1.54 11.81
CA TRP A 243 -0.53 -1.42 12.65
C TRP A 243 -1.78 -0.97 11.90
N GLY A 244 -1.71 -0.80 10.58
CA GLY A 244 -2.83 -0.51 9.70
C GLY A 244 -3.05 0.98 9.40
N SER A 245 -2.36 1.89 10.10
CA SER A 245 -2.43 3.31 9.76
C SER A 245 -1.78 3.60 8.41
N THR A 246 -2.26 4.66 7.76
CA THR A 246 -1.77 5.11 6.46
C THR A 246 -1.45 6.59 6.50
N ALA A 247 -0.33 6.97 5.90
CA ALA A 247 0.03 8.37 5.67
C ALA A 247 0.11 8.62 4.17
N GLU A 248 -0.40 9.77 3.73
CA GLU A 248 -0.51 10.10 2.31
C GLU A 248 -0.05 11.53 2.00
N ALA A 249 0.47 11.72 0.78
CA ALA A 249 0.76 13.02 0.20
C ALA A 249 0.26 13.07 -1.25
N GLU A 250 -0.51 14.09 -1.60
CA GLU A 250 -1.14 14.23 -2.91
C GLU A 250 -0.60 15.44 -3.66
N GLU A 251 -0.41 15.30 -4.98
CA GLU A 251 0.01 16.38 -5.86
C GLU A 251 -0.62 16.21 -7.25
N GLN A 252 -0.99 17.34 -7.88
CA GLN A 252 -1.51 17.35 -9.24
C GLN A 252 -0.42 17.77 -10.25
N PHE A 253 -0.18 16.92 -11.24
CA PHE A 253 0.76 17.20 -12.33
C PHE A 253 0.02 17.56 -13.60
N CYS A 254 0.49 18.59 -14.30
CA CYS A 254 -0.07 18.98 -15.59
C CYS A 254 1.03 19.20 -16.63
N GLY A 255 0.73 18.82 -17.86
CA GLY A 255 1.56 19.12 -19.02
C GLY A 255 0.71 19.50 -20.22
N THR A 256 1.38 19.77 -21.34
CA THR A 256 0.72 20.12 -22.60
C THR A 256 1.18 19.18 -23.70
N ALA A 257 0.22 18.60 -24.43
CA ALA A 257 0.52 17.76 -25.57
C ALA A 257 1.25 18.58 -26.67
N LYS A 258 2.01 17.92 -27.53
CA LYS A 258 2.65 18.56 -28.68
C LYS A 258 1.58 19.26 -29.52
N PRO A 259 1.86 20.47 -30.04
CA PRO A 259 0.88 21.20 -30.84
C PRO A 259 0.52 20.41 -32.10
N LYS A 260 -0.72 20.63 -32.57
CA LYS A 260 -1.17 20.18 -33.90
C LYS A 260 -0.13 20.51 -34.96
N ARG A 261 0.10 19.59 -35.89
CA ARG A 261 1.06 19.80 -36.99
C ARG A 261 0.58 19.24 -38.31
N ILE A 262 1.06 19.85 -39.38
CA ILE A 262 0.97 19.34 -40.75
C ILE A 262 2.37 19.36 -41.36
N TRP A 263 2.69 18.37 -42.19
CA TRP A 263 3.99 18.31 -42.87
C TRP A 263 3.91 17.53 -44.18
N TRP A 264 4.83 17.80 -45.08
CA TRP A 264 4.93 17.07 -46.35
C TRP A 264 5.90 15.90 -46.25
N LYS A 265 5.54 14.76 -46.83
CA LYS A 265 6.43 13.60 -46.99
C LYS A 265 6.54 13.21 -48.46
N LYS A 266 7.76 13.13 -48.99
CA LYS A 266 8.02 12.74 -50.38
C LYS A 266 7.59 11.29 -50.60
N LYS A 267 6.89 11.02 -51.71
CA LYS A 267 6.63 9.65 -52.18
C LYS A 267 7.81 9.15 -52.99
N ALA A 268 8.06 7.84 -52.90
CA ALA A 268 9.11 7.17 -53.67
C ALA A 268 8.86 7.20 -55.19
N ARG A 269 7.59 7.20 -55.60
CA ARG A 269 7.20 7.20 -57.01
C ARG A 269 6.05 8.18 -57.24
N CYS A 270 6.14 8.88 -58.36
CA CYS A 270 5.05 9.64 -58.94
C CYS A 270 4.53 8.87 -60.17
N THR A 271 3.21 8.85 -60.36
CA THR A 271 2.55 8.03 -61.40
C THR A 271 1.81 8.87 -62.43
N ILE A 272 1.94 10.19 -62.39
CA ILE A 272 1.26 11.08 -63.34
C ILE A 272 2.03 11.15 -64.67
N GLU A 273 3.36 11.29 -64.62
CA GLU A 273 4.22 11.35 -65.80
C GLU A 273 5.67 10.89 -65.48
N PRO A 274 6.44 10.43 -66.48
CA PRO A 274 7.85 10.15 -66.27
C PRO A 274 8.62 11.39 -65.75
N GLY A 275 9.40 11.23 -64.68
CA GLY A 275 10.22 12.31 -64.12
C GLY A 275 9.50 13.26 -63.15
N CYS A 276 8.22 13.02 -62.84
CA CYS A 276 7.52 13.79 -61.79
C CYS A 276 7.92 13.34 -60.37
N TYR A 277 7.58 14.17 -59.39
CA TYR A 277 7.70 13.83 -57.97
C TYR A 277 6.41 14.18 -57.22
N SER A 278 6.11 13.41 -56.18
CA SER A 278 4.89 13.59 -55.38
C SER A 278 5.19 13.71 -53.90
N PHE A 279 4.32 14.42 -53.19
CA PHE A 279 4.36 14.59 -51.75
C PHE A 279 2.99 14.34 -51.14
N VAL A 280 2.97 13.80 -49.93
CA VAL A 280 1.74 13.62 -49.14
C VAL A 280 1.73 14.64 -48.02
N LEU A 281 0.63 15.37 -47.90
CA LEU A 281 0.39 16.22 -46.74
C LEU A 281 -0.14 15.35 -45.60
N HIS A 282 0.66 15.21 -44.55
CA HIS A 282 0.27 14.54 -43.32
C HIS A 282 -0.28 15.55 -42.31
N TYR A 283 -1.13 15.06 -41.40
CA TYR A 283 -1.61 15.79 -40.23
C TYR A 283 -1.50 14.91 -38.98
N GLU A 284 -1.35 15.54 -37.83
CA GLU A 284 -1.28 14.89 -36.52
C GLU A 284 -1.73 15.86 -35.42
N GLY A 285 -2.30 15.32 -34.34
CA GLY A 285 -2.74 16.09 -33.18
C GLY A 285 -4.15 16.66 -33.31
N PHE A 286 -4.91 16.33 -34.34
CA PHE A 286 -6.27 16.86 -34.49
C PHE A 286 -7.26 16.06 -33.65
N LYS A 287 -8.32 16.71 -33.15
CA LYS A 287 -9.46 16.02 -32.52
C LYS A 287 -10.07 15.00 -33.49
N ASP A 288 -10.53 13.88 -32.95
CA ASP A 288 -11.22 12.87 -33.73
C ASP A 288 -12.44 13.44 -34.45
N PHE A 289 -12.59 13.07 -35.72
CA PHE A 289 -13.66 13.54 -36.59
C PHE A 289 -13.72 15.06 -36.82
N ALA A 290 -12.66 15.80 -36.45
CA ALA A 290 -12.57 17.21 -36.77
C ALA A 290 -12.46 17.42 -38.30
N SER A 291 -13.14 18.45 -38.80
CA SER A 291 -13.01 18.86 -40.21
C SER A 291 -11.69 19.60 -40.42
N ILE A 292 -10.85 19.07 -41.32
CA ILE A 292 -9.56 19.63 -41.69
C ILE A 292 -9.69 20.20 -43.10
N THR A 293 -9.62 21.52 -43.23
CA THR A 293 -9.57 22.19 -44.54
C THR A 293 -8.15 22.69 -44.81
N ALA A 294 -7.49 22.10 -45.80
CA ALA A 294 -6.18 22.52 -46.28
C ALA A 294 -6.30 23.40 -47.50
N LYS A 295 -5.67 24.57 -47.48
CA LYS A 295 -5.56 25.51 -48.61
C LYS A 295 -4.13 25.53 -49.14
N TYR A 296 -3.98 25.54 -50.45
CA TYR A 296 -2.67 25.46 -51.10
C TYR A 296 -2.33 26.73 -51.89
N THR A 297 -1.08 27.15 -51.82
CA THR A 297 -0.56 28.31 -52.57
C THR A 297 0.76 27.94 -53.23
N SER A 298 0.97 28.43 -54.46
CA SER A 298 2.22 28.28 -55.21
C SER A 298 2.84 29.65 -55.43
N ASN A 299 4.09 29.85 -55.02
CA ASN A 299 4.82 31.12 -55.15
C ASN A 299 4.07 32.34 -54.57
N GLY A 300 3.22 32.13 -53.56
CA GLY A 300 2.41 33.19 -52.94
C GLY A 300 1.08 33.50 -53.63
N GLY A 301 0.81 32.93 -54.80
CA GLY A 301 -0.46 33.02 -55.51
C GLY A 301 -1.25 31.71 -55.48
N ASP A 302 -2.18 31.57 -56.42
CA ASP A 302 -3.02 30.38 -56.57
C ASP A 302 -2.19 29.11 -56.75
N CYS A 303 -2.77 27.96 -56.36
CA CYS A 303 -2.09 26.69 -56.50
C CYS A 303 -1.92 26.31 -57.98
N LEU A 304 -0.91 25.50 -58.28
CA LEU A 304 -0.79 24.86 -59.59
C LEU A 304 -1.85 23.77 -59.74
N ALA A 305 -3.03 24.11 -60.27
CA ALA A 305 -4.19 23.20 -60.37
C ALA A 305 -3.97 21.94 -61.25
N THR A 306 -2.76 21.73 -61.79
CA THR A 306 -2.36 20.58 -62.61
C THR A 306 -2.64 19.20 -61.99
N SER A 307 -2.83 19.10 -60.66
CA SER A 307 -3.16 17.83 -60.00
C SER A 307 -4.35 17.88 -59.04
N GLY A 308 -5.14 18.97 -58.99
CA GLY A 308 -6.27 19.04 -58.06
C GLY A 308 -6.84 20.42 -57.77
N ARG A 309 -7.72 20.49 -56.77
CA ARG A 309 -8.32 21.73 -56.26
C ARG A 309 -7.33 22.46 -55.36
N CYS A 310 -7.40 23.80 -55.30
CA CYS A 310 -6.56 24.59 -54.39
C CYS A 310 -6.97 24.52 -52.91
N SER A 311 -7.98 23.70 -52.61
CA SER A 311 -8.38 23.39 -51.25
C SER A 311 -8.97 21.98 -51.20
N ASP A 312 -8.65 21.24 -50.14
CA ASP A 312 -9.29 19.97 -49.79
C ASP A 312 -9.83 20.03 -48.38
N THR A 313 -10.96 19.37 -48.15
CA THR A 313 -11.54 19.18 -46.82
C THR A 313 -11.69 17.70 -46.56
N ILE A 314 -11.17 17.24 -45.43
CA ILE A 314 -11.29 15.86 -44.96
C ILE A 314 -11.80 15.84 -43.51
N THR A 315 -12.23 14.68 -43.05
CA THR A 315 -12.53 14.41 -41.65
C THR A 315 -11.35 13.68 -41.02
N ALA A 316 -10.86 14.15 -39.87
CA ALA A 316 -9.77 13.51 -39.15
C ALA A 316 -10.17 12.10 -38.71
N ALA A 317 -9.35 11.11 -39.07
CA ALA A 317 -9.49 9.74 -38.60
C ALA A 317 -9.34 9.62 -37.07
N ILE A 318 -9.84 8.51 -36.52
CA ILE A 318 -9.62 8.12 -35.12
C ILE A 318 -8.12 8.12 -34.81
N GLY A 319 -7.74 8.68 -33.66
CA GLY A 319 -6.36 8.89 -33.26
C GLY A 319 -5.75 10.18 -33.82
N GLY A 320 -6.52 11.02 -34.53
CA GLY A 320 -6.13 12.40 -34.84
C GLY A 320 -4.93 12.57 -35.77
N ARG A 321 -4.57 11.52 -36.52
CA ARG A 321 -3.41 11.50 -37.45
C ARG A 321 -3.78 10.86 -38.78
N GLY A 322 -3.16 11.31 -39.86
CA GLY A 322 -3.44 10.78 -41.19
C GLY A 322 -2.85 11.60 -42.32
N THR A 323 -3.51 11.58 -43.47
CA THR A 323 -3.10 12.28 -44.69
C THR A 323 -4.26 13.07 -45.27
N VAL A 324 -3.99 14.27 -45.78
CA VAL A 324 -4.98 15.12 -46.44
C VAL A 324 -5.01 14.87 -47.94
N VAL A 325 -3.87 15.08 -48.61
CA VAL A 325 -3.78 15.02 -50.08
C VAL A 325 -2.42 14.45 -50.51
N THR A 326 -2.40 13.81 -51.67
CA THR A 326 -1.16 13.61 -52.43
C THR A 326 -1.09 14.64 -53.55
N TRP A 327 -0.05 15.47 -53.53
CA TRP A 327 0.20 16.45 -54.59
C TRP A 327 1.39 16.01 -55.45
N SER A 328 1.32 16.24 -56.76
CA SER A 328 2.39 15.88 -57.70
C SER A 328 2.83 17.10 -58.51
N PHE A 329 4.11 17.15 -58.82
CA PHE A 329 4.74 18.24 -59.57
C PHE A 329 5.54 17.68 -60.74
N PRO A 330 5.57 18.40 -61.88
CA PRO A 330 6.50 18.09 -62.94
C PRO A 330 7.93 18.22 -62.42
N GLY A 331 8.87 17.41 -62.94
CA GLY A 331 10.27 17.45 -62.53
C GLY A 331 10.95 18.81 -62.73
N SER A 332 10.39 19.64 -63.61
CA SER A 332 10.79 21.01 -63.89
C SER A 332 10.32 22.05 -62.87
N TYR A 333 9.40 21.71 -61.94
CA TYR A 333 8.96 22.65 -60.92
C TYR A 333 10.11 23.00 -59.96
N ARG A 334 10.28 24.30 -59.72
CA ARG A 334 11.29 24.88 -58.81
C ARG A 334 10.68 25.91 -57.85
N GLY A 335 9.35 25.97 -57.76
CA GLY A 335 8.64 26.97 -56.96
C GLY A 335 8.55 26.64 -55.48
N SER A 336 7.87 27.52 -54.73
CA SER A 336 7.53 27.33 -53.32
C SER A 336 6.06 26.97 -53.19
N PHE A 337 5.77 25.72 -52.83
CA PHE A 337 4.42 25.27 -52.54
C PHE A 337 4.16 25.19 -51.04
N VAL A 338 3.02 25.71 -50.60
CA VAL A 338 2.66 25.82 -49.17
C VAL A 338 1.25 25.34 -48.94
N ALA A 339 1.06 24.44 -47.98
CA ALA A 339 -0.23 24.11 -47.39
C ALA A 339 -0.48 24.93 -46.13
N ARG A 340 -1.74 25.36 -45.94
CA ARG A 340 -2.25 25.98 -44.71
C ARG A 340 -3.48 25.25 -44.20
N VAL A 341 -3.53 24.97 -42.91
CA VAL A 341 -4.70 24.43 -42.20
C VAL A 341 -4.92 25.29 -40.97
N GLY A 342 -5.93 26.16 -41.00
CA GLY A 342 -6.07 27.23 -40.00
C GLY A 342 -4.77 28.05 -39.90
N ASN A 343 -4.19 28.09 -38.71
CA ASN A 343 -2.92 28.79 -38.43
C ASN A 343 -1.66 27.94 -38.73
N LEU A 344 -1.81 26.65 -39.05
CA LEU A 344 -0.69 25.79 -39.37
C LEU A 344 -0.23 26.02 -40.80
N LYS A 345 1.08 25.99 -41.03
CA LYS A 345 1.70 26.18 -42.34
C LYS A 345 2.78 25.14 -42.57
N SER A 346 2.79 24.51 -43.74
CA SER A 346 3.83 23.58 -44.16
C SER A 346 4.26 23.89 -45.60
N LYS A 347 5.55 24.19 -45.77
CA LYS A 347 6.18 24.38 -47.08
C LYS A 347 6.75 23.05 -47.56
N LEU A 348 6.65 22.76 -48.85
CA LEU A 348 7.34 21.61 -49.43
C LEU A 348 8.85 21.72 -49.24
N PRO A 349 9.52 20.64 -48.81
CA PRO A 349 10.98 20.58 -48.84
C PRO A 349 11.40 20.43 -50.31
N ASN A 350 12.08 21.45 -50.84
CA ASN A 350 12.65 21.43 -52.20
C ASN A 350 13.91 20.56 -52.25
#